data_AF-A0A7K2MM60-F1
#
_entry.id   AF-A0A7K2MM60-F1
#
_cell.length_a   1.000
_cell.length_b   1.000
_cell.length_c   1.000
_cell.angle_alpha   90.00
_cell.angle_beta   90.00
_cell.angle_gamma   90.00
#
_symmetry.space_group_name_H-M   'P 1'
#
loop_
_entity.id
_entity.type
_entity.pdbx_description
1 polymer ?
#
loop_
_entity_poly.entity_id
_entity_poly.type
_entity_poly.pdbx_seq_one_letter_code
_entity_poly.pdbx_strand_id
1 'polypeptide(L)' 'MAYWEINVPTVDAEQRKGVQTFTYSAERYPLQLLAKRQARKDVDSPEAIRHRRGATADTGAMSVVWHDTYQF' A
#
# COMPACT_ATOMS: atom_id res chain seq x y z
N MET A 1 2.79 17.71 -6.82
CA MET A 1 3.49 16.43 -7.06
C MET A 1 2.53 15.24 -6.94
N ALA A 2 2.19 14.63 -8.07
CA ALA A 2 1.24 13.53 -8.04
C ALA A 2 1.83 12.23 -7.46
N TYR A 3 1.00 11.44 -6.78
CA TYR A 3 1.37 10.14 -6.22
C TYR A 3 0.19 9.17 -6.18
N TRP A 4 0.52 7.89 -6.14
CA TRP A 4 -0.41 6.80 -5.90
C TRP A 4 -0.42 6.46 -4.41
N GLU A 5 -1.58 6.49 -3.79
CA GLU A 5 -1.82 5.90 -2.47
C GLU A 5 -2.39 4.50 -2.65
N ILE A 6 -1.76 3.50 -2.03
CA ILE A 6 -2.17 2.10 -2.10
C ILE A 6 -2.51 1.62 -0.70
N ASN A 7 -3.80 1.37 -0.50
CA ASN A 7 -4.34 0.89 0.75
C ASN A 7 -4.53 -0.63 0.69
N VAL A 8 -3.92 -1.31 1.64
CA VAL A 8 -3.90 -2.77 1.75
C VAL A 8 -4.63 -3.15 3.02
N PRO A 9 -5.81 -3.76 2.92
CA PRO A 9 -6.53 -4.28 4.08
C PRO A 9 -5.69 -5.33 4.79
N THR A 10 -5.87 -5.40 6.10
CA THR A 10 -5.08 -6.29 6.94
C THR A 10 -5.90 -6.78 8.10
N VAL A 11 -5.57 -7.97 8.60
CA VAL A 11 -6.27 -8.64 9.68
C VAL A 11 -5.24 -9.21 10.65
N ASP A 12 -5.37 -8.91 11.94
CA ASP A 12 -4.52 -9.49 12.98
C ASP A 12 -5.04 -10.84 13.50
N ALA A 13 -4.26 -11.49 14.37
CA ALA A 13 -4.63 -12.76 14.98
C ALA A 13 -5.94 -12.69 15.80
N GLU A 14 -6.35 -11.48 16.23
CA GLU A 14 -7.60 -11.23 16.95
C GLU A 14 -8.75 -10.81 16.00
N GLN A 15 -8.56 -10.98 14.68
CA GLN A 15 -9.49 -10.59 13.63
C GLN A 15 -9.81 -9.09 13.56
N ARG A 16 -8.94 -8.24 14.13
CA ARG A 16 -9.11 -6.79 14.03
C ARG A 16 -8.67 -6.34 12.65
N LYS A 17 -9.54 -5.58 11.98
CA LYS A 17 -9.29 -5.03 10.66
C LYS A 17 -8.45 -3.76 10.78
N GLY A 18 -7.46 -3.62 9.90
CA GLY A 18 -6.70 -2.39 9.73
C GLY A 18 -6.38 -2.16 8.25
N VAL A 19 -5.72 -1.03 7.96
CA VAL A 19 -5.26 -0.69 6.62
C VAL A 19 -3.78 -0.34 6.69
N GLN A 20 -3.01 -0.82 5.72
CA GLN A 20 -1.64 -0.39 5.48
C GLN A 20 -1.60 0.47 4.22
N THR A 21 -1.07 1.67 4.36
CA THR A 21 -1.01 2.64 3.28
C THR A 21 0.42 2.76 2.77
N PHE A 22 0.60 2.64 1.46
CA PHE A 22 1.85 2.89 0.76
C PHE A 22 1.68 4.06 -0.20
N THR A 23 2.67 4.94 -0.26
CA THR A 23 2.65 6.10 -1.15
C THR A 23 3.78 6.01 -2.17
N TYR A 24 3.45 6.08 -3.46
CA TYR A 24 4.41 6.00 -4.57
C TYR A 24 4.33 7.25 -5.44
N SER A 25 5.46 7.96 -5.58
CA SER A 25 5.54 9.11 -6.49
C SER A 25 5.19 8.70 -7.93
N ALA A 26 4.34 9.48 -8.58
CA ALA A 26 3.98 9.27 -9.98
C ALA A 26 5.17 9.50 -10.93
N GLU A 27 6.19 10.25 -10.51
CA GLU A 27 7.42 10.45 -11.29
C GLU A 27 8.22 9.15 -11.42
N ARG A 28 8.30 8.38 -10.32
CA ARG A 28 9.00 7.09 -10.28
C ARG A 28 8.12 5.94 -10.77
N TYR A 29 6.80 6.06 -10.56
CA TYR A 29 5.80 5.07 -10.94
C TYR A 29 4.71 5.73 -11.79
N PRO A 30 4.99 6.00 -13.09
CA PRO A 30 4.07 6.72 -13.96
C PRO A 30 2.78 5.94 -14.26
N LEU A 31 2.79 4.63 -14.03
CA LEU A 31 1.64 3.76 -14.26
C LEU A 31 1.15 3.17 -12.94
N GLN A 32 -0.18 3.20 -12.73
CA GLN A 32 -0.86 2.59 -11.60
C GLN A 32 -0.44 1.11 -11.40
N LEU A 33 -0.30 0.36 -12.51
CA LEU A 33 0.11 -1.05 -12.48
C LEU A 33 1.51 -1.24 -11.86
N LEU A 34 2.43 -0.31 -12.11
CA LEU A 34 3.79 -0.36 -11.56
C LEU A 34 3.78 -0.09 -10.06
N ALA A 35 3.03 0.92 -9.63
CA ALA A 35 2.82 1.21 -8.21
C ALA A 35 2.18 0.02 -7.48
N LYS A 36 1.14 -0.60 -8.07
CA LYS A 36 0.48 -1.79 -7.51
C LYS A 36 1.41 -3.00 -7.41
N ARG A 37 2.26 -3.23 -8.42
CA ARG A 37 3.27 -4.30 -8.37
C ARG A 37 4.31 -4.04 -7.28
N GLN A 38 4.73 -2.78 -7.10
CA GLN A 38 5.65 -2.42 -6.04
C GLN A 38 5.02 -2.63 -4.67
N ALA A 39 3.78 -2.18 -4.46
CA ALA A 39 3.04 -2.41 -3.22
C ALA A 39 2.93 -3.87 -2.83
N ARG A 40 2.72 -4.78 -3.80
CA ARG A 40 2.71 -6.22 -3.50
C ARG A 40 4.05 -6.71 -2.97
N LYS A 41 5.14 -6.31 -3.61
CA LYS A 41 6.50 -6.65 -3.16
C LYS A 41 6.80 -6.08 -1.79
N ASP A 42 6.38 -4.84 -1.54
CA ASP A 42 6.65 -4.15 -0.29
C ASP A 42 5.81 -4.76 0.86
N VAL A 43 4.56 -5.16 0.59
CA VAL A 43 3.70 -5.90 1.54
C VAL A 43 4.30 -7.25 1.91
N ASP A 44 4.83 -7.99 0.93
CA ASP A 44 5.42 -9.31 1.16
C ASP A 44 6.83 -9.22 1.76
N SER A 45 7.39 -8.02 1.92
CA SER A 45 8.71 -7.84 2.50
C SER A 45 8.72 -8.24 3.98
N PRO A 46 9.79 -8.89 4.47
CA PRO A 46 9.91 -9.25 5.88
C PRO A 46 9.76 -8.05 6.82
N GLU A 47 10.14 -6.85 6.37
CA GLU A 47 10.02 -5.62 7.15
C GLU A 47 8.55 -5.20 7.30
N ALA A 48 7.76 -5.18 6.22
CA ALA A 48 6.34 -4.85 6.28
C ALA A 48 5.53 -5.85 7.13
N ILE A 49 5.88 -7.14 7.05
CA ILE A 49 5.25 -8.21 7.84
C ILE A 49 5.64 -8.08 9.33
N ARG A 50 6.89 -7.73 9.65
CA ARG A 50 7.39 -7.57 11.04
C ARG A 50 6.82 -6.35 11.75
N HIS A 51 6.47 -5.27 11.04
CA HIS A 51 5.88 -4.08 11.64
C HIS A 51 4.46 -4.30 12.19
N ARG A 52 3.82 -5.43 11.87
CA ARG A 52 2.52 -5.79 12.41
C ARG A 52 2.67 -6.94 13.36
N ARG A 53 2.12 -6.76 14.56
CA ARG A 53 2.00 -7.73 15.66
C ARG A 53 1.24 -9.00 15.25
N GLY A 54 1.73 -9.76 14.27
CA GLY A 54 1.06 -10.92 13.68
C GLY A 54 -0.10 -10.60 12.73
N ALA A 55 -0.14 -9.42 12.09
CA ALA A 55 -1.23 -9.10 11.14
C ALA A 55 -0.87 -9.45 9.70
N THR A 56 -1.78 -10.17 9.05
CA THR A 56 -1.69 -10.61 7.65
C THR A 56 -2.31 -9.55 6.74
N ALA A 57 -1.64 -9.26 5.63
CA ALA A 57 -2.15 -8.35 4.61
C ALA A 57 -2.94 -9.09 3.54
N ASP A 58 -4.08 -8.54 3.15
CA ASP A 58 -4.89 -9.01 2.03
C ASP A 58 -4.51 -8.23 0.76
N THR A 59 -3.61 -8.82 -0.03
CA THR A 59 -3.15 -8.25 -1.30
C THR A 59 -4.16 -8.40 -2.45
N GLY A 60 -5.22 -9.20 -2.25
CA GLY A 60 -6.34 -9.34 -3.18
C GLY A 60 -7.30 -8.16 -3.11
N ALA A 61 -7.48 -7.59 -1.91
CA ALA A 61 -8.38 -6.48 -1.63
C ALA A 61 -7.73 -5.08 -1.67
N MET A 62 -6.59 -4.94 -2.35
CA MET A 62 -5.89 -3.64 -2.47
C MET A 62 -6.71 -2.59 -3.22
N SER A 63 -6.86 -1.41 -2.65
CA SER A 63 -7.40 -0.23 -3.32
C SER A 63 -6.30 0.78 -3.64
N VAL A 64 -6.43 1.47 -4.78
CA VAL A 64 -5.46 2.45 -5.25
C VAL A 64 -6.17 3.78 -5.48
N VAL A 65 -5.61 4.86 -4.94
CA VAL A 65 -6.12 6.22 -5.05
C VAL A 65 -5.05 7.09 -5.71
N TRP A 66 -5.46 7.94 -6.65
CA TRP A 66 -4.60 8.95 -7.25
C TRP A 66 -4.72 10.25 -6.46
N HIS A 67 -3.58 10.82 -6.09
CA HIS A 67 -3.51 12.14 -5.47
C HIS A 67 -2.68 13.05 -6.36
N ASP A 68 -3.26 14.20 -6.70
CA ASP A 68 -2.51 15.30 -7.28
C ASP A 68 -2.27 16.34 -6.18
N THR A 69 -1.02 16.54 -5.74
CA THR A 69 -0.74 17.73 -4.92
C THR A 69 -0.63 18.93 -5.84
N TYR A 70 -1.71 19.70 -5.91
CA TYR A 70 -1.68 21.07 -6.38
C TYR A 70 -0.76 21.87 -5.45
N GLN A 71 0.40 22.30 -5.97
CA GLN A 71 1.16 23.37 -5.34
C GLN A 71 0.50 24.69 -5.78
N PHE A 72 -0.06 25.43 -4.83
CA PHE A 72 -0.50 26.82 -5.01
C PHE A 72 0.71 27.75 -5.12
#